data_AF-A0A2S7K587-F1
#
_entry.id   AF-A0A2S7K587-F1
#
_cell.length_a   1.000
_cell.length_b   1.000
_cell.length_c   1.000
_cell.angle_alpha   90.00
_cell.angle_beta   90.00
_cell.angle_gamma   90.00
#
_symmetry.space_group_name_H-M   'P 1'
#
loop_
_entity.id
_entity.type
_entity.pdbx_description
1 polymer ?
#
loop_
_entity_poly.entity_id
_entity_poly.type
_entity_poly.pdbx_seq_one_letter_code
_entity_poly.pdbx_strand_id
1 'polypeptide(L)'
;MFGPQFQHYAIIFVRYFFGGFNLMSGLNYYVRFWPWPTLPPSPSATYIDVTITLGLFDVAKIIEMIAGLMLICNIGVPIALILLFPVTVTVFILNAFHSPLPHIMASGTRNMIFHLILFAAYSGYFLPLLKIRANPSPIWRNFPYIKKYF
;
A
#
# COMPACT_ATOMS: atom_id res chain seq x y z
N MET A 1 27.23 -13.15 1.80
CA MET A 1 26.13 -12.88 0.86
C MET A 1 24.93 -13.70 1.32
N PHE A 2 23.80 -13.09 1.69
CA PHE A 2 22.68 -13.82 2.29
C PHE A 2 22.10 -14.87 1.32
N GLY A 3 21.84 -16.09 1.81
CA GLY A 3 21.34 -17.19 0.97
C GLY A 3 19.87 -17.02 0.53
N PRO A 4 19.38 -17.83 -0.42
CA PRO A 4 18.00 -17.74 -0.95
C PRO A 4 16.90 -17.85 0.12
N GLN A 5 17.15 -18.63 1.17
CA GLN A 5 16.21 -18.81 2.28
C GLN A 5 16.00 -17.50 3.05
N PHE A 6 17.08 -16.75 3.31
CA PHE A 6 17.00 -15.45 3.99
C PHE A 6 16.15 -14.45 3.20
N GLN A 7 16.35 -14.39 1.88
CA GLN A 7 15.56 -13.51 1.01
C GLN A 7 14.07 -13.84 1.06
N HIS A 8 13.72 -15.12 1.04
CA HIS A 8 12.34 -15.58 1.14
C HIS A 8 11.69 -15.12 2.46
N TYR A 9 12.34 -15.37 3.60
CA TYR A 9 11.83 -14.95 4.90
C TYR A 9 11.78 -13.44 5.07
N ALA A 10 12.75 -12.71 4.51
CA ALA A 10 12.76 -11.24 4.53
C ALA A 10 11.55 -10.66 3.78
N ILE A 11 11.22 -11.19 2.59
CA ILE A 11 10.06 -10.74 1.81
C ILE A 11 8.76 -11.06 2.55
N ILE A 12 8.66 -12.24 3.16
CA ILE A 12 7.50 -12.63 3.98
C ILE A 12 7.31 -11.66 5.15
N PHE A 13 8.39 -11.37 5.87
CA PHE A 13 8.38 -10.41 6.98
C PHE A 13 7.89 -9.04 6.52
N VAL A 14 8.48 -8.49 5.44
CA VAL A 14 8.08 -7.18 4.90
C VAL A 14 6.61 -7.19 4.50
N ARG A 15 6.12 -8.25 3.86
CA ARG A 15 4.71 -8.38 3.46
C ARG A 15 3.77 -8.37 4.66
N TYR A 16 4.03 -9.19 5.67
CA TYR A 16 3.19 -9.26 6.87
C TYR A 16 3.23 -7.98 7.67
N PHE A 17 4.41 -7.39 7.86
CA PHE A 17 4.54 -6.13 8.58
C PHE A 17 3.82 -5.01 7.84
N PHE A 18 4.08 -4.86 6.55
CA PHE A 18 3.48 -3.80 5.74
C PHE A 18 1.95 -3.97 5.64
N GLY A 19 1.47 -5.17 5.38
CA GLY A 19 0.04 -5.48 5.34
C GLY A 19 -0.65 -5.26 6.69
N GLY A 20 -0.07 -5.80 7.76
CA GLY A 20 -0.55 -5.64 9.14
C GLY A 20 -0.61 -4.18 9.58
N PHE A 21 0.44 -3.41 9.31
CA PHE A 21 0.49 -2.00 9.68
C PHE A 21 -0.59 -1.19 8.96
N ASN A 22 -0.76 -1.37 7.64
CA ASN A 22 -1.80 -0.65 6.89
C ASN A 22 -3.21 -1.08 7.31
N LEU A 23 -3.45 -2.38 7.52
CA LEU A 23 -4.74 -2.87 8.02
C LEU A 23 -5.10 -2.25 9.37
N MET A 24 -4.15 -2.24 10.32
CA MET A 24 -4.36 -1.66 11.64
C MET A 24 -4.51 -0.13 11.58
N SER A 25 -3.76 0.56 10.70
CA SER A 25 -3.91 1.99 10.45
C SER A 25 -5.31 2.34 9.94
N GLY A 26 -5.81 1.58 8.95
CA GLY A 26 -7.14 1.74 8.40
C GLY A 26 -8.24 1.50 9.44
N LEU A 27 -8.16 0.38 10.17
CA LEU A 27 -9.12 0.06 11.23
C LEU A 27 -9.10 1.08 12.38
N ASN A 28 -7.93 1.61 12.74
CA ASN A 28 -7.81 2.57 13.82
C ASN A 28 -8.58 3.87 13.55
N TYR A 29 -8.77 4.26 12.29
CA TYR A 29 -9.58 5.42 11.96
C TYR A 29 -11.03 5.27 12.46
N TYR A 30 -11.60 4.06 12.34
CA TYR A 30 -12.98 3.77 12.73
C TYR A 30 -13.12 3.34 14.20
N VAL A 31 -12.21 2.48 14.69
CA VAL A 31 -12.31 1.84 16.02
C VAL A 31 -11.53 2.59 17.10
N ARG A 32 -10.55 3.42 16.72
CA ARG A 32 -9.71 4.23 17.63
C ARG A 32 -9.00 3.39 18.72
N PHE A 33 -8.29 2.34 18.31
CA PHE A 33 -7.43 1.53 19.19
C PHE A 33 -6.34 2.34 19.89
N TRP A 34 -5.78 3.33 19.20
CA TRP A 34 -4.82 4.28 19.74
C TRP A 34 -5.25 5.73 19.51
N PRO A 35 -4.85 6.66 20.40
CA PRO A 35 -5.19 8.07 20.26
C PRO A 35 -4.73 8.61 18.91
N TRP A 36 -5.58 9.42 18.28
CA TRP A 36 -5.13 10.18 17.12
C TRP A 36 -4.07 11.19 17.57
N PRO A 37 -2.96 11.33 16.82
CA PRO A 37 -2.00 12.37 17.13
C PRO A 37 -2.70 13.72 17.04
N THR A 38 -2.61 14.50 18.11
CA THR A 38 -2.97 15.92 18.07
C THR A 38 -1.97 16.61 17.17
N LEU A 39 -2.33 16.79 15.89
CA LEU A 39 -1.48 17.46 14.93
C LEU A 39 -1.51 18.97 15.24
N PRO A 40 -0.36 19.61 15.48
CA PRO A 40 -0.31 21.06 15.52
C PRO A 40 -0.78 21.62 14.16
N PRO A 41 -1.27 22.87 14.13
CA PRO A 41 -1.66 23.53 12.89
C PRO A 41 -0.55 23.42 11.84
N SER A 42 -0.80 22.64 10.80
CA SER A 42 0.19 22.29 9.77
C SER A 42 -0.52 21.98 8.46
N PRO A 43 0.15 22.11 7.30
CA PRO A 43 -0.44 21.75 6.01
C PRO A 43 -0.99 20.32 5.98
N SER A 44 -0.33 19.38 6.69
CA SER A 44 -0.81 18.01 6.82
C SER A 44 -2.10 17.89 7.62
N ALA A 45 -2.23 18.64 8.73
CA ALA A 45 -3.48 18.69 9.49
C ALA A 45 -4.62 19.22 8.62
N THR A 46 -4.40 20.34 7.92
CA THR A 46 -5.39 20.92 7.00
C THR A 46 -5.79 19.94 5.89
N TYR A 47 -4.82 19.24 5.30
CA TYR A 47 -5.11 18.22 4.27
C TYR A 47 -5.99 17.10 4.81
N ILE A 48 -5.67 16.59 6.00
CA ILE A 48 -6.45 15.53 6.65
C ILE A 48 -7.88 16.01 6.92
N ASP A 49 -8.06 17.19 7.49
CA ASP A 49 -9.39 17.74 7.80
C ASP A 49 -10.26 17.92 6.54
N VAL A 50 -9.67 18.47 5.47
CA VAL A 50 -10.37 18.66 4.18
C VAL A 50 -10.73 17.30 3.56
N THR A 51 -9.82 16.34 3.57
CA THR A 51 -10.07 15.02 2.97
C THR A 51 -11.06 14.18 3.77
N ILE A 52 -11.11 14.33 5.10
CA ILE A 52 -12.17 13.75 5.94
C ILE A 52 -13.51 14.36 5.56
N THR A 53 -13.59 15.69 5.45
CA THR A 53 -14.83 16.40 5.08
C THR A 53 -15.37 15.96 3.71
N LEU A 54 -14.48 15.68 2.76
CA LEU A 54 -14.82 15.19 1.42
C LEU A 54 -15.06 13.67 1.34
N GLY A 55 -14.84 12.92 2.42
CA GLY A 55 -14.89 11.45 2.42
C GLY A 55 -13.73 10.76 1.67
N LEU A 56 -12.74 11.51 1.20
CA LEU A 56 -11.55 10.96 0.53
C LEU A 56 -10.64 10.21 1.51
N PHE A 57 -10.59 10.67 2.76
CA PHE A 57 -9.81 10.01 3.80
C PHE A 57 -10.40 8.63 4.13
N ASP A 58 -11.72 8.50 4.16
CA ASP A 58 -12.41 7.21 4.29
C ASP A 58 -12.06 6.24 3.16
N VAL A 59 -12.07 6.70 1.91
CA VAL A 59 -11.67 5.89 0.76
C VAL A 59 -10.23 5.37 0.93
N ALA A 60 -9.31 6.22 1.34
CA ALA A 60 -7.92 5.82 1.61
C ALA A 60 -7.83 4.76 2.72
N LYS A 61 -8.61 4.91 3.81
CA LYS A 61 -8.62 3.96 4.94
C LYS A 61 -9.24 2.62 4.57
N ILE A 62 -10.30 2.60 3.77
CA ILE A 62 -10.87 1.37 3.22
C ILE A 62 -9.86 0.66 2.31
N ILE A 63 -9.13 1.39 1.48
CA ILE A 63 -8.05 0.83 0.65
C ILE A 63 -6.94 0.23 1.53
N GLU A 64 -6.49 0.94 2.57
CA GLU A 64 -5.50 0.42 3.53
C GLU A 64 -5.96 -0.90 4.16
N MET A 65 -7.24 -1.00 4.53
CA MET A 65 -7.81 -2.22 5.12
C MET A 65 -7.87 -3.36 4.11
N ILE A 66 -8.45 -3.15 2.93
CA ILE A 66 -8.61 -4.20 1.92
C ILE A 66 -7.24 -4.69 1.44
N ALA A 67 -6.35 -3.77 1.04
CA ALA A 67 -5.02 -4.13 0.57
C ALA A 67 -4.17 -4.74 1.70
N GLY A 68 -4.27 -4.22 2.93
CA GLY A 68 -3.58 -4.78 4.09
C GLY A 68 -3.99 -6.23 4.35
N LEU A 69 -5.30 -6.51 4.32
CA LEU A 69 -5.84 -7.87 4.46
C LEU A 69 -5.36 -8.80 3.32
N MET A 70 -5.41 -8.33 2.07
CA MET A 70 -4.90 -9.07 0.92
C MET A 70 -3.42 -9.45 1.07
N LEU A 71 -2.58 -8.54 1.57
CA LEU A 71 -1.15 -8.78 1.81
C LEU A 71 -0.92 -9.83 2.90
N ILE A 72 -1.67 -9.77 4.01
CA ILE A 72 -1.58 -10.74 5.12
C ILE A 72 -2.06 -12.12 4.68
N CYS A 73 -3.22 -12.19 4.02
CA CYS A 73 -3.81 -13.44 3.55
C CYS A 73 -3.11 -14.01 2.31
N ASN A 74 -2.15 -13.27 1.73
CA ASN A 74 -1.47 -13.64 0.48
C ASN A 74 -2.43 -13.84 -0.70
N ILE A 75 -3.48 -13.01 -0.78
CA ILE A 75 -4.51 -13.07 -1.83
C ILE A 75 -4.33 -11.86 -2.74
N GLY A 76 -3.97 -12.08 -4.01
CA GLY A 76 -3.86 -10.99 -4.99
C GLY A 76 -2.79 -9.94 -4.66
N VAL A 77 -1.64 -10.35 -4.11
CA VAL A 77 -0.57 -9.43 -3.65
C VAL A 77 -0.20 -8.34 -4.68
N PRO A 78 -0.02 -8.62 -5.98
CA PRO A 78 0.29 -7.57 -6.95
C PRO A 78 -0.82 -6.51 -7.08
N ILE A 79 -2.09 -6.93 -7.02
CA ILE A 79 -3.25 -6.03 -7.07
C ILE A 79 -3.30 -5.17 -5.80
N ALA A 80 -3.07 -5.77 -4.63
CA ALA A 80 -3.05 -5.06 -3.37
C ALA A 80 -1.99 -3.94 -3.35
N LEU A 81 -0.79 -4.22 -3.88
CA LEU A 81 0.28 -3.23 -3.99
C LEU A 81 -0.12 -2.07 -4.92
N ILE A 82 -0.69 -2.37 -6.10
CA ILE A 82 -1.18 -1.33 -7.03
C ILE A 82 -2.24 -0.45 -6.36
N LEU A 83 -3.22 -1.06 -5.70
CA LEU A 83 -4.31 -0.34 -5.05
C LEU A 83 -3.80 0.57 -3.92
N LEU A 84 -2.86 0.07 -3.13
CA LEU A 84 -2.32 0.76 -1.95
C LEU A 84 -1.28 1.83 -2.30
N PHE A 85 -0.70 1.79 -3.50
CA PHE A 85 0.39 2.69 -3.90
C PHE A 85 0.02 4.19 -3.83
N PRO A 86 -1.11 4.67 -4.41
CA PRO A 86 -1.46 6.08 -4.29
C PRO A 86 -1.60 6.55 -2.84
N VAL A 87 -2.19 5.72 -1.97
CA VAL A 87 -2.30 6.02 -0.53
C VAL A 87 -0.92 6.07 0.12
N THR A 88 -0.04 5.11 -0.20
CA THR A 88 1.34 5.06 0.33
C THR A 88 2.13 6.31 -0.05
N VAL A 89 2.01 6.78 -1.29
CA VAL A 89 2.69 7.99 -1.76
C VAL A 89 2.18 9.23 -1.02
N THR A 90 0.86 9.38 -0.87
CA THR A 90 0.29 10.49 -0.11
C THR A 90 0.75 10.47 1.35
N VAL A 91 0.70 9.31 2.01
CA VAL A 91 1.17 9.14 3.39
C VAL A 91 2.67 9.45 3.50
N PHE A 92 3.48 9.02 2.54
CA PHE A 92 4.91 9.34 2.51
C PHE A 92 5.14 10.85 2.42
N ILE A 93 4.46 11.55 1.52
CA ILE A 93 4.61 13.01 1.36
C ILE A 93 4.22 13.75 2.65
N LEU A 94 3.08 13.39 3.24
CA LEU A 94 2.57 14.04 4.45
C LEU A 94 3.47 13.75 5.65
N ASN A 95 3.81 12.47 5.88
CA ASN A 95 4.49 12.07 7.10
C ASN A 95 5.99 12.32 7.03
N ALA A 96 6.65 12.05 5.89
CA ALA A 96 8.11 12.14 5.81
C ALA A 96 8.60 13.59 5.72
N PHE A 97 7.85 14.50 5.09
CA PHE A 97 8.30 15.88 4.84
C PHE A 97 7.58 16.93 5.69
N HIS A 98 6.35 16.68 6.13
CA HIS A 98 5.51 17.70 6.77
C HIS A 98 5.13 17.38 8.21
N SER A 99 5.53 16.21 8.74
CA SER A 99 5.27 15.88 10.14
C SER A 99 6.35 16.45 11.07
N PRO A 100 5.97 17.09 12.19
CA PRO A 100 6.93 17.59 13.19
C PRO A 100 7.46 16.48 14.11
N LEU A 101 6.91 15.27 14.04
CA LEU A 101 7.20 14.17 14.97
C LEU A 101 8.12 13.13 14.29
N PRO A 102 9.37 12.91 14.78
CA PRO A 102 10.33 12.02 14.13
C PRO A 102 9.83 10.58 13.92
N HIS A 103 9.05 10.05 14.86
CA HIS A 103 8.50 8.70 14.75
C HIS A 103 7.43 8.57 13.64
N ILE A 104 6.69 9.65 13.36
CA ILE A 104 5.71 9.69 12.25
C ILE A 104 6.46 9.76 10.92
N MET A 105 7.52 10.57 10.84
CA MET A 105 8.39 10.64 9.66
C MET A 105 9.01 9.26 9.35
N ALA A 106 9.55 8.59 10.37
CA ALA A 106 10.10 7.25 10.23
C ALA A 106 9.05 6.24 9.75
N SER A 107 7.81 6.32 10.27
CA SER A 107 6.70 5.46 9.86
C SER A 107 6.31 5.65 8.37
N GLY A 108 6.19 6.91 7.92
CA GLY A 108 5.90 7.23 6.51
C GLY A 108 6.99 6.73 5.57
N THR A 109 8.26 7.00 5.90
CA THR A 109 9.42 6.56 5.11
C THR A 109 9.51 5.04 5.07
N ARG A 110 9.33 4.36 6.20
CA ARG A 110 9.31 2.88 6.27
C ARG A 110 8.22 2.30 5.37
N ASN A 111 7.00 2.86 5.38
CA ASN A 111 5.92 2.39 4.52
C ASN A 111 6.30 2.47 3.04
N MET A 112 6.91 3.57 2.60
CA MET A 112 7.38 3.72 1.22
C MET A 112 8.48 2.70 0.88
N ILE A 113 9.47 2.53 1.76
CA ILE A 113 10.56 1.55 1.57
C ILE A 113 10.01 0.13 1.44
N PHE A 114 9.10 -0.28 2.33
CA PHE A 114 8.51 -1.62 2.30
C PHE A 114 7.66 -1.83 1.05
N HIS A 115 6.93 -0.81 0.61
CA HIS A 115 6.21 -0.86 -0.65
C HIS A 115 7.16 -1.09 -1.84
N LEU A 116 8.24 -0.33 -1.94
CA LEU A 116 9.23 -0.45 -3.02
C LEU A 116 9.93 -1.82 -3.00
N ILE A 117 10.28 -2.34 -1.81
CA ILE A 117 10.85 -3.69 -1.67
C ILE A 117 9.87 -4.74 -2.22
N LEU A 118 8.59 -4.63 -1.89
CA LEU A 118 7.58 -5.55 -2.39
C LEU A 118 7.34 -5.38 -3.90
N PHE A 119 7.34 -4.16 -4.43
CA PHE A 119 7.31 -3.95 -5.88
C PHE A 119 8.50 -4.59 -6.59
N ALA A 120 9.71 -4.47 -6.03
CA ALA A 120 10.89 -5.14 -6.58
C ALA A 120 10.75 -6.68 -6.50
N ALA A 121 10.30 -7.21 -5.36
CA ALA A 121 10.13 -8.64 -5.14
C ALA A 121 9.05 -9.27 -6.06
N TYR A 122 7.98 -8.52 -6.37
CA TYR A 122 6.89 -8.95 -7.26
C TYR A 122 7.01 -8.34 -8.67
N SER A 123 8.18 -7.79 -9.03
CA SER A 123 8.41 -7.06 -10.28
C SER A 123 7.99 -7.84 -11.53
N GLY A 124 8.18 -9.17 -11.55
CA GLY A 124 7.75 -10.03 -12.66
C GLY A 124 6.27 -9.88 -13.05
N TYR A 125 5.40 -9.52 -12.11
CA TYR A 125 3.97 -9.27 -12.37
C TYR A 125 3.71 -7.86 -12.91
N PHE A 126 4.59 -6.90 -12.66
CA PHE A 126 4.44 -5.50 -13.03
C PHE A 126 5.15 -5.12 -14.33
N LEU A 127 6.18 -5.87 -14.73
CA LEU A 127 6.92 -5.60 -15.98
C LEU A 127 6.02 -5.43 -17.22
N PRO A 128 4.95 -6.22 -17.42
CA PRO A 128 4.03 -6.02 -18.55
C PRO A 128 3.30 -4.67 -18.52
N LEU A 129 3.08 -4.08 -17.33
CA LEU A 129 2.43 -2.78 -17.16
C LEU A 129 3.34 -1.61 -17.58
N LEU A 130 4.66 -1.81 -17.60
CA LEU A 130 5.64 -0.79 -18.01
C LEU A 130 5.82 -0.71 -19.54
N LYS A 131 5.01 -1.45 -20.32
CA LYS A 131 5.08 -1.42 -21.78
C LYS A 131 4.60 -0.08 -22.33
N ILE A 132 5.54 0.76 -22.76
CA ILE A 132 5.32 2.12 -23.27
C ILE A 132 4.27 2.18 -24.39
N ARG A 133 4.29 1.20 -25.30
CA ARG A 133 3.33 1.08 -26.41
C ARG A 133 2.55 -0.23 -26.28
N ALA A 134 1.45 -0.19 -25.53
CA ALA A 134 0.53 -1.30 -25.40
C ALA A 134 -0.49 -1.30 -26.55
N ASN A 135 -0.64 -2.45 -27.22
CA ASN A 135 -1.73 -2.64 -28.19
C ASN A 135 -2.98 -3.15 -27.43
N PRO A 136 -4.20 -2.67 -27.77
CA PRO A 136 -5.42 -3.21 -27.19
C PRO A 136 -5.49 -4.73 -27.40
N SER A 137 -5.45 -5.49 -26.31
CA SER A 137 -5.62 -6.95 -26.32
C SER A 137 -6.80 -7.33 -25.43
N PRO A 138 -8.04 -7.06 -25.89
CA PRO A 138 -9.22 -7.31 -25.08
C PRO A 138 -9.44 -8.81 -24.86
N ILE A 139 -9.83 -9.17 -23.64
CA ILE A 139 -10.09 -10.56 -23.24
C ILE A 139 -11.18 -11.18 -24.12
N TRP A 140 -12.18 -10.39 -24.55
CA TRP A 140 -13.27 -10.85 -25.43
C TRP A 140 -12.84 -11.19 -26.86
N ARG A 141 -11.61 -10.85 -27.29
CA ARG A 141 -11.09 -11.16 -28.63
C ARG A 141 -10.25 -12.46 -28.67
N ASN A 142 -9.79 -12.95 -27.52
CA ASN A 142 -8.91 -14.12 -27.38
C ASN A 142 -9.49 -15.16 -26.41
N PHE A 143 -10.77 -15.52 -26.59
CA PHE A 143 -11.56 -16.38 -25.69
C PHE A 143 -11.07 -17.84 -25.42
N PRO A 144 -10.02 -18.47 -26.03
CA PRO A 144 -9.69 -19.85 -25.68
C PRO A 144 -8.96 -20.06 -24.34
N TYR A 145 -8.47 -19.03 -23.64
CA TYR A 145 -7.58 -19.21 -22.47
C TYR A 145 -8.27 -19.40 -21.10
N ILE A 146 -9.61 -19.32 -21.01
CA ILE A 146 -10.34 -19.41 -19.73
C ILE A 146 -10.58 -20.87 -19.27
N LYS A 147 -10.46 -21.87 -20.16
CA LYS A 147 -10.66 -23.29 -19.80
C LYS A 147 -9.54 -23.97 -19.01
N LYS A 148 -8.43 -23.28 -18.71
CA LYS A 148 -7.27 -23.91 -18.03
C LYS A 148 -7.20 -23.64 -16.53
N TYR A 149 -8.10 -22.81 -15.99
CA TYR A 149 -8.12 -22.39 -14.60
C TYR A 149 -9.50 -22.53 -13.92
N PHE A 150 -10.46 -23.15 -14.61
CA PHE A 150 -11.75 -23.62 -14.13
C PHE A 150 -11.95 -25.06 -14.64
#